data_AF-A0A8H8CPE8-F1
#
_entry.id   AF-A0A8H8CPE8-F1
#
_cell.length_a   1.000
_cell.length_b   1.000
_cell.length_c   1.000
_cell.angle_alpha   90.00
_cell.angle_beta   90.00
_cell.angle_gamma   90.00
#
_symmetry.space_group_name_H-M   'P 1'
#
loop_
_entity.id
_entity.type
_entity.pdbx_description
1 polymer ?
#
loop_
_entity_poly.entity_id
_entity_poly.type
_entity_poly.pdbx_seq_one_letter_code
_entity_poly.pdbx_strand_id
1 'polypeptide(L)'
;MNAPPSPPVSYSTTSTSYSNGNNNEGKRYKRRKDFQYKHGQRHHSYDSEKAPYPLSYDRKVLELESFDNTLAQYLQGSCSFAPLKEPPSRVLDLGCGTGTWVINAAKEWKDCDFVGFDLVDIQIPLKILDPSLARRIEWKHGNFLTTKLPFEDDEFDHIHIQGIALGVPENKWGVLFEEVSRVLRSGGTVEMIEEDALFPTLPLWFTTALRSKPLRAQSARFSSHTSTTAPSHSPEIMDLDTRPPHDHALLESLHQSVFQNRFINMKPSAVLPSYFTTYFRQVTLGPLLSFPMPPIAPLQPLPPQIITSYVVEPNSDNHELGSKSQLSESKVPALRPVSMSFSSSVSGIAIHGESDIKPTRARTASAPLTFYPSNSSPFPETSHLKIAGSDDYVASPSHHYTVENSITESEAVILAPALLFPKNRLDSLSERSLAMHLYRTNQAVLACQEAMWEELKDRIRNRKEELIPFGWDDDVELEELQSRKKFERLIERYTSDMQARVALWHSLNTMGWPLPMREPLSKAELIEEERVRESMMEARKRSTLEELEIPCRSIRVLIGSNL
;
A
#
# COMPACT_ATOMS: atom_id res chain seq x y z
N MET A 1 11.28 -3.64 50.42
CA MET A 1 10.64 -4.97 50.26
C MET A 1 10.05 -4.99 48.86
N ASN A 2 10.79 -5.59 47.93
CA ASN A 2 10.47 -5.56 46.49
C ASN A 2 9.75 -6.86 46.10
N ALA A 3 8.55 -6.73 45.56
CA ALA A 3 7.84 -7.84 44.93
C ALA A 3 8.38 -8.08 43.50
N PRO A 4 8.45 -9.33 43.02
CA PRO A 4 9.05 -9.66 41.73
C PRO A 4 8.13 -9.32 40.54
N PRO A 5 8.68 -9.06 39.34
CA PRO A 5 7.89 -8.73 38.16
C PRO A 5 7.22 -9.96 37.55
N SER A 6 5.98 -9.79 37.09
CA SER A 6 5.16 -10.81 36.43
C SER A 6 5.65 -11.09 34.99
N PRO A 7 5.51 -12.31 34.46
CA PRO A 7 6.01 -12.69 33.14
C PRO A 7 5.12 -12.16 31.99
N PRO A 8 5.64 -12.06 30.75
CA PRO A 8 4.91 -11.53 29.60
C PRO A 8 3.83 -12.50 29.10
N VAL A 9 2.63 -11.99 28.88
CA VAL A 9 1.49 -12.75 28.32
C VAL A 9 1.70 -12.92 26.82
N SER A 10 1.86 -14.16 26.38
CA SER A 10 1.86 -14.53 24.96
C SER A 10 0.43 -14.73 24.48
N TYR A 11 0.01 -14.02 23.43
CA TYR A 11 -1.29 -14.24 22.79
C TYR A 11 -1.19 -15.44 21.85
N SER A 12 -1.39 -16.64 22.40
CA SER A 12 -1.67 -17.84 21.60
C SER A 12 -3.16 -17.86 21.23
N THR A 13 -3.45 -17.82 19.95
CA THR A 13 -4.78 -18.08 19.39
C THR A 13 -5.03 -19.59 19.47
N THR A 14 -5.54 -20.04 20.60
CA THR A 14 -6.07 -21.41 20.73
C THR A 14 -7.49 -21.32 21.26
N SER A 15 -8.44 -21.64 20.40
CA SER A 15 -9.83 -21.88 20.73
C SER A 15 -9.94 -23.14 21.60
N THR A 16 -10.10 -22.95 22.91
CA THR A 16 -10.34 -24.05 23.84
C THR A 16 -11.77 -23.95 24.38
N SER A 17 -12.61 -24.89 23.95
CA SER A 17 -13.96 -25.11 24.47
C SER A 17 -13.89 -25.75 25.85
N TYR A 18 -14.30 -25.01 26.89
CA TYR A 18 -14.63 -25.59 28.19
C TYR A 18 -16.15 -25.72 28.32
N SER A 19 -16.61 -26.97 28.32
CA SER A 19 -17.96 -27.37 28.71
C SER A 19 -18.08 -27.31 30.23
N ASN A 20 -18.92 -26.41 30.74
CA ASN A 20 -19.48 -26.57 32.08
C ASN A 20 -20.99 -26.30 32.00
N GLY A 21 -21.77 -27.30 32.42
CA GLY A 21 -23.22 -27.30 32.32
C GLY A 21 -23.85 -26.24 33.20
N ASN A 22 -24.71 -25.42 32.60
CA ASN A 22 -25.85 -24.84 33.28
C ASN A 22 -26.94 -24.54 32.25
N ASN A 23 -28.12 -25.11 32.51
CA ASN A 23 -29.32 -24.93 31.72
C ASN A 23 -29.75 -23.46 31.72
N ASN A 24 -29.66 -22.81 30.58
CA ASN A 24 -30.53 -21.69 30.22
C ASN A 24 -30.69 -21.70 28.70
N GLU A 25 -31.95 -21.59 28.25
CA GLU A 25 -32.37 -21.59 26.85
C GLU A 25 -31.79 -20.36 26.11
N GLY A 26 -30.54 -20.47 25.68
CA GLY A 26 -29.90 -19.51 24.79
C GLY A 26 -30.29 -19.82 23.35
N LYS A 27 -31.03 -18.91 22.70
CA LYS A 27 -31.14 -18.89 21.24
C LYS A 27 -29.73 -19.02 20.66
N ARG A 28 -29.46 -20.18 20.05
CA ARG A 28 -28.19 -20.49 19.41
C ARG A 28 -28.04 -19.55 18.22
N TYR A 29 -27.42 -18.38 18.42
CA TYR A 29 -27.08 -17.47 17.33
C TYR A 29 -26.27 -18.28 16.32
N LYS A 30 -26.88 -18.60 15.16
CA LYS A 30 -26.14 -19.14 14.02
C LYS A 30 -25.05 -18.12 13.76
N ARG A 31 -23.78 -18.49 13.97
CA ARG A 31 -22.64 -17.70 13.51
C ARG A 31 -22.91 -17.36 12.05
N ARG A 32 -23.15 -16.09 11.74
CA ARG A 32 -23.22 -15.66 10.36
C ARG A 32 -21.86 -16.01 9.75
N LYS A 33 -21.86 -16.75 8.65
CA LYS A 33 -20.62 -17.01 7.92
C LYS A 33 -20.34 -15.76 7.09
N ASP A 34 -20.00 -14.64 7.73
CA ASP A 34 -19.85 -13.35 7.03
C ASP A 34 -18.65 -13.34 6.09
N PHE A 35 -17.69 -14.27 6.28
CA PHE A 35 -16.45 -14.33 5.53
C PHE A 35 -16.19 -15.65 4.83
N GLN A 36 -15.46 -15.56 3.73
CA GLN A 36 -14.81 -16.64 3.00
C GLN A 36 -13.34 -16.27 2.73
N TYR A 37 -12.49 -17.26 2.45
CA TYR A 37 -11.08 -17.02 2.13
C TYR A 37 -10.81 -17.41 0.68
N LYS A 38 -10.23 -16.49 -0.10
CA LYS A 38 -9.82 -16.69 -1.49
C LYS A 38 -8.30 -16.54 -1.55
N HIS A 39 -7.59 -17.63 -1.84
CA HIS A 39 -6.11 -17.68 -1.84
C HIS A 39 -5.46 -17.03 -0.60
N GLY A 40 -6.05 -17.24 0.58
CA GLY A 40 -5.57 -16.71 1.85
C GLY A 40 -6.04 -15.30 2.20
N GLN A 41 -6.65 -14.57 1.27
CA GLN A 41 -7.26 -13.25 1.52
C GLN A 41 -8.69 -13.41 2.04
N ARG A 42 -9.06 -12.62 3.05
CA ARG A 42 -10.39 -12.64 3.64
C ARG A 42 -11.36 -11.79 2.82
N HIS A 43 -12.49 -12.34 2.38
CA HIS A 43 -13.56 -11.60 1.69
C HIS A 43 -14.91 -11.85 2.35
N HIS A 44 -15.89 -11.01 2.08
CA HIS A 44 -17.27 -11.29 2.50
C HIS A 44 -17.82 -12.51 1.76
N SER A 45 -18.78 -13.21 2.37
CA SER A 45 -19.42 -14.41 1.80
C SER A 45 -20.67 -14.13 0.97
N TYR A 46 -21.15 -12.89 0.96
CA TYR A 46 -22.32 -12.50 0.17
C TYR A 46 -22.09 -12.76 -1.32
N ASP A 47 -23.19 -13.10 -2.00
CA ASP A 47 -23.25 -13.20 -3.44
C ASP A 47 -22.88 -11.87 -4.09
N SER A 48 -22.10 -11.92 -5.19
CA SER A 48 -21.61 -10.71 -5.87
C SER A 48 -22.72 -9.84 -6.44
N GLU A 49 -23.89 -10.40 -6.79
CA GLU A 49 -25.03 -9.61 -7.25
C GLU A 49 -25.68 -8.82 -6.11
N LYS A 50 -25.55 -9.32 -4.87
CA LYS A 50 -26.12 -8.71 -3.67
C LYS A 50 -25.17 -7.72 -3.01
N ALA A 51 -23.88 -8.02 -3.02
CA ALA A 51 -22.82 -7.19 -2.48
C ALA A 51 -21.61 -7.27 -3.43
N PRO A 52 -21.50 -6.35 -4.40
CA PRO A 52 -20.41 -6.36 -5.37
C PRO A 52 -19.15 -5.66 -4.83
N TYR A 53 -18.84 -5.78 -3.54
CA TYR A 53 -17.65 -5.15 -2.96
C TYR A 53 -16.39 -5.99 -3.28
N PRO A 54 -15.41 -5.47 -4.04
CA PRO A 54 -14.34 -6.30 -4.57
C PRO A 54 -13.14 -6.46 -3.63
N LEU A 55 -12.98 -5.57 -2.64
CA LEU A 55 -11.78 -5.52 -1.80
C LEU A 55 -11.78 -6.64 -0.74
N SER A 56 -10.58 -7.09 -0.38
CA SER A 56 -10.38 -7.97 0.77
C SER A 56 -10.54 -7.21 2.10
N TYR A 57 -10.86 -7.95 3.14
CA TYR A 57 -10.92 -7.52 4.54
C TYR A 57 -9.64 -7.91 5.27
N ASP A 58 -8.50 -7.98 4.57
CA ASP A 58 -7.23 -8.26 5.21
C ASP A 58 -6.83 -7.08 6.10
N ARG A 59 -6.03 -7.36 7.14
CA ARG A 59 -5.64 -6.37 8.15
C ARG A 59 -5.07 -5.08 7.52
N LYS A 60 -4.19 -5.22 6.52
CA LYS A 60 -3.56 -4.07 5.84
C LYS A 60 -4.58 -3.17 5.13
N VAL A 61 -5.67 -3.75 4.64
CA VAL A 61 -6.75 -3.03 3.96
C VAL A 61 -7.63 -2.30 4.97
N LEU A 62 -7.98 -2.99 6.07
CA LEU A 62 -8.75 -2.37 7.17
C LEU A 62 -8.00 -1.21 7.83
N GLU A 63 -6.67 -1.29 7.93
CA GLU A 63 -5.84 -0.20 8.44
C GLU A 63 -5.83 1.03 7.51
N LEU A 64 -6.22 0.92 6.23
CA LEU A 64 -6.33 2.08 5.32
C LEU A 64 -7.41 3.06 5.76
N GLU A 65 -8.53 2.56 6.30
CA GLU A 65 -9.61 3.37 6.84
C GLU A 65 -9.11 4.31 7.95
N SER A 66 -8.16 3.84 8.78
CA SER A 66 -7.54 4.67 9.83
C SER A 66 -6.70 5.81 9.24
N PHE A 67 -6.00 5.57 8.13
CA PHE A 67 -5.28 6.62 7.41
C PHE A 67 -6.23 7.66 6.82
N ASP A 68 -7.35 7.21 6.26
CA ASP A 68 -8.34 8.08 5.62
C ASP A 68 -9.05 8.97 6.64
N ASN A 69 -9.46 8.40 7.76
CA ASN A 69 -10.01 9.14 8.90
C ASN A 69 -9.03 10.16 9.47
N THR A 70 -7.76 9.78 9.60
CA THR A 70 -6.72 10.69 10.11
C THR A 70 -6.46 11.84 9.14
N LEU A 71 -6.45 11.58 7.83
CA LEU A 71 -6.32 12.63 6.82
C LEU A 71 -7.51 13.57 6.85
N ALA A 72 -8.74 13.07 6.88
CA ALA A 72 -9.95 13.88 6.96
C ALA A 72 -9.94 14.79 8.19
N GLN A 73 -9.68 14.21 9.38
CA GLN A 73 -9.58 14.97 10.62
C GLN A 73 -8.42 15.97 10.60
N TYR A 74 -7.29 15.62 9.97
CA TYR A 74 -6.18 16.54 9.79
C TYR A 74 -6.53 17.69 8.85
N LEU A 75 -7.21 17.46 7.75
CA LEU A 75 -7.58 18.52 6.81
C LEU A 75 -8.60 19.47 7.44
N GLN A 76 -9.62 18.94 8.10
CA GLN A 76 -10.70 19.76 8.66
C GLN A 76 -10.39 20.35 10.04
N GLY A 77 -9.76 19.56 10.92
CA GLY A 77 -9.56 19.91 12.32
C GLY A 77 -10.68 19.50 13.27
N SER A 78 -11.65 18.75 12.78
CA SER A 78 -12.75 18.14 13.53
C SER A 78 -13.07 16.78 12.90
N CYS A 79 -13.88 15.95 13.56
CA CYS A 79 -14.37 14.70 13.00
C CYS A 79 -15.33 14.85 11.80
N SER A 80 -15.85 16.06 11.53
CA SER A 80 -16.82 16.31 10.46
C SER A 80 -16.48 17.55 9.63
N PHE A 81 -16.67 17.45 8.31
CA PHE A 81 -16.58 18.58 7.38
C PHE A 81 -17.84 19.46 7.40
N ALA A 82 -18.96 18.92 7.89
CA ALA A 82 -20.18 19.68 8.02
C ALA A 82 -20.04 20.86 9.01
N PRO A 83 -20.52 22.07 8.65
CA PRO A 83 -20.46 23.24 9.53
C PRO A 83 -21.56 23.19 10.61
N LEU A 84 -21.47 22.20 11.50
CA LEU A 84 -22.45 21.99 12.57
C LEU A 84 -22.32 23.08 13.65
N LYS A 85 -23.43 23.74 13.99
CA LYS A 85 -23.46 24.78 15.04
C LYS A 85 -23.23 24.19 16.43
N GLU A 86 -23.81 23.02 16.66
CA GLU A 86 -23.73 22.25 17.90
C GLU A 86 -23.54 20.77 17.52
N PRO A 87 -22.92 19.95 18.39
CA PRO A 87 -22.83 18.52 18.16
C PRO A 87 -24.23 17.90 17.96
N PRO A 88 -24.38 16.93 17.03
CA PRO A 88 -25.63 16.21 16.84
C PRO A 88 -25.97 15.37 18.08
N SER A 89 -27.25 15.03 18.27
CA SER A 89 -27.66 14.14 19.37
C SER A 89 -27.61 12.68 18.97
N ARG A 90 -27.91 12.34 17.70
CA ARG A 90 -27.84 10.98 17.16
C ARG A 90 -27.25 10.94 15.76
N VAL A 91 -26.23 10.11 15.58
CA VAL A 91 -25.43 10.00 14.34
C VAL A 91 -25.49 8.58 13.78
N LEU A 92 -25.60 8.47 12.46
CA LEU A 92 -25.37 7.22 11.72
C LEU A 92 -24.08 7.34 10.91
N ASP A 93 -23.18 6.36 11.06
CA ASP A 93 -22.07 6.14 10.13
C ASP A 93 -22.42 4.96 9.23
N LEU A 94 -22.67 5.24 7.95
CA LEU A 94 -23.15 4.26 6.97
C LEU A 94 -21.99 3.69 6.15
N GLY A 95 -21.77 2.39 6.27
CA GLY A 95 -20.54 1.74 5.81
C GLY A 95 -19.39 1.98 6.77
N CYS A 96 -19.63 1.84 8.08
CA CYS A 96 -18.72 2.29 9.13
C CYS A 96 -17.39 1.53 9.21
N GLY A 97 -17.20 0.46 8.42
CA GLY A 97 -15.95 -0.29 8.38
C GLY A 97 -15.58 -0.84 9.75
N THR A 98 -14.36 -0.57 10.20
CA THR A 98 -13.87 -0.95 11.54
C THR A 98 -14.50 -0.13 12.68
N GLY A 99 -15.28 0.90 12.36
CA GLY A 99 -15.88 1.83 13.32
C GLY A 99 -14.90 2.87 13.84
N THR A 100 -13.78 3.10 13.13
CA THR A 100 -12.71 4.00 13.60
C THR A 100 -13.21 5.44 13.65
N TRP A 101 -13.97 5.87 12.65
CA TRP A 101 -14.59 7.21 12.64
C TRP A 101 -15.54 7.39 13.82
N VAL A 102 -16.50 6.48 14.01
CA VAL A 102 -17.47 6.53 15.13
C VAL A 102 -16.78 6.66 16.48
N ILE A 103 -15.72 5.90 16.73
CA ILE A 103 -14.98 5.96 18.00
C ILE A 103 -14.29 7.31 18.19
N ASN A 104 -13.75 7.88 17.12
CA ASN A 104 -13.10 9.19 17.17
C ASN A 104 -14.12 10.32 17.34
N ALA A 105 -15.21 10.30 16.59
CA ALA A 105 -16.32 11.24 16.71
C ALA A 105 -16.95 11.17 18.11
N ALA A 106 -17.13 9.98 18.70
CA ALA A 106 -17.66 9.83 20.05
C ALA A 106 -16.76 10.42 21.14
N LYS A 107 -15.44 10.53 20.92
CA LYS A 107 -14.53 11.24 21.84
C LYS A 107 -14.70 12.76 21.77
N GLU A 108 -15.07 13.27 20.60
CA GLU A 108 -15.28 14.70 20.33
C GLU A 108 -16.69 15.14 20.76
N TRP A 109 -17.72 14.43 20.30
CA TRP A 109 -19.12 14.67 20.64
C TRP A 109 -19.55 13.79 21.81
N LYS A 110 -19.42 14.36 23.02
CA LYS A 110 -19.60 13.63 24.29
C LYS A 110 -21.06 13.30 24.62
N ASP A 111 -21.99 14.10 24.11
CA ASP A 111 -23.43 14.01 24.37
C ASP A 111 -24.22 13.49 23.15
N CYS A 112 -23.56 12.70 22.30
CA CYS A 112 -24.12 12.13 21.07
C CYS A 112 -24.17 10.60 21.15
N ASP A 113 -25.27 9.99 20.69
CA ASP A 113 -25.38 8.57 20.41
C ASP A 113 -24.97 8.27 18.96
N PHE A 114 -24.30 7.14 18.76
CA PHE A 114 -23.77 6.73 17.46
C PHE A 114 -24.26 5.34 17.09
N VAL A 115 -24.65 5.19 15.84
CA VAL A 115 -24.90 3.91 15.21
C VAL A 115 -23.92 3.74 14.06
N GLY A 116 -23.09 2.69 14.09
CA GLY A 116 -22.33 2.27 12.93
C GLY A 116 -23.06 1.14 12.22
N PHE A 117 -23.34 1.32 10.93
CA PHE A 117 -23.99 0.32 10.09
C PHE A 117 -23.03 -0.20 9.03
N ASP A 118 -22.79 -1.51 8.96
CA ASP A 118 -21.93 -2.11 7.94
C ASP A 118 -22.48 -3.46 7.42
N LEU A 119 -21.92 -3.95 6.31
CA LEU A 119 -22.26 -5.23 5.72
C LEU A 119 -21.83 -6.41 6.60
N VAL A 120 -20.67 -6.29 7.26
CA VAL A 120 -20.03 -7.38 8.02
C VAL A 120 -19.56 -6.93 9.41
N ASP A 121 -19.47 -7.89 10.33
CA ASP A 121 -19.00 -7.66 11.70
C ASP A 121 -17.46 -7.66 11.76
N ILE A 122 -16.88 -6.48 11.57
CA ILE A 122 -15.43 -6.21 11.67
C ILE A 122 -15.08 -5.10 12.67
N GLN A 123 -16.08 -4.52 13.32
CA GLN A 123 -15.91 -3.36 14.18
C GLN A 123 -15.15 -3.73 15.46
N ILE A 124 -14.54 -2.74 16.08
CA ILE A 124 -13.87 -2.93 17.38
C ILE A 124 -14.90 -3.38 18.43
N PRO A 125 -14.65 -4.48 19.17
CA PRO A 125 -15.60 -4.95 20.18
C PRO A 125 -15.82 -3.90 21.28
N LEU A 126 -17.07 -3.46 21.47
CA LEU A 126 -17.39 -2.39 22.44
C LEU A 126 -16.89 -2.67 23.87
N LYS A 127 -16.81 -3.94 24.27
CA LYS A 127 -16.29 -4.36 25.58
C LYS A 127 -14.82 -4.01 25.86
N ILE A 128 -14.03 -3.67 24.83
CA ILE A 128 -12.64 -3.24 25.00
C ILE A 128 -12.48 -1.72 25.05
N LEU A 129 -13.56 -0.98 24.80
CA LEU A 129 -13.58 0.49 24.88
C LEU A 129 -13.92 0.93 26.31
N ASP A 130 -13.66 2.21 26.59
CA ASP A 130 -14.09 2.83 27.83
C ASP A 130 -15.63 2.72 27.98
N PRO A 131 -16.17 2.33 29.15
CA PRO A 131 -17.61 2.14 29.35
C PRO A 131 -18.47 3.38 29.07
N SER A 132 -17.92 4.60 29.17
CA SER A 132 -18.65 5.83 28.83
C SER A 132 -18.78 6.02 27.32
N LEU A 133 -17.79 5.57 26.54
CA LEU A 133 -17.86 5.54 25.07
C LEU A 133 -18.75 4.41 24.60
N ALA A 134 -18.52 3.19 25.11
CA ALA A 134 -19.19 1.98 24.67
C ALA A 134 -20.72 2.05 24.82
N ARG A 135 -21.24 2.76 25.83
CA ARG A 135 -22.69 2.90 26.07
C ARG A 135 -23.42 3.78 25.03
N ARG A 136 -22.69 4.59 24.27
CA ARG A 136 -23.24 5.50 23.25
C ARG A 136 -23.03 4.99 21.83
N ILE A 137 -22.48 3.79 21.66
CA ILE A 137 -22.17 3.24 20.33
C ILE A 137 -22.95 1.94 20.15
N GLU A 138 -23.67 1.84 19.03
CA GLU A 138 -24.35 0.64 18.58
C GLU A 138 -23.78 0.19 17.23
N TRP A 139 -23.40 -1.09 17.12
CA TRP A 139 -23.04 -1.71 15.84
C TRP A 139 -24.23 -2.47 15.28
N LYS A 140 -24.67 -2.11 14.06
CA LYS A 140 -25.72 -2.82 13.31
C LYS A 140 -25.16 -3.35 12.00
N HIS A 141 -25.67 -4.52 11.56
CA HIS A 141 -25.19 -5.17 10.34
C HIS A 141 -26.31 -5.54 9.38
N GLY A 142 -26.19 -5.09 8.14
CA GLY A 142 -27.13 -5.39 7.07
C GLY A 142 -26.63 -4.94 5.71
N ASN A 143 -27.39 -5.26 4.66
CA ASN A 143 -27.03 -4.93 3.29
C ASN A 143 -28.01 -3.88 2.72
N PHE A 144 -27.59 -2.61 2.77
CA PHE A 144 -28.38 -1.47 2.27
C PHE A 144 -28.63 -1.50 0.75
N LEU A 145 -27.97 -2.37 -0.02
CA LEU A 145 -28.23 -2.54 -1.47
C LEU A 145 -29.43 -3.45 -1.77
N THR A 146 -29.82 -4.26 -0.79
CA THR A 146 -30.85 -5.31 -0.94
C THR A 146 -32.04 -5.14 -0.01
N THR A 147 -31.86 -4.43 1.10
CA THR A 147 -32.89 -4.21 2.10
C THR A 147 -32.86 -2.76 2.55
N LYS A 148 -34.04 -2.21 2.90
CA LYS A 148 -34.16 -0.92 3.55
C LYS A 148 -33.33 -0.84 4.83
N LEU A 149 -32.91 0.38 5.19
CA LEU A 149 -32.21 0.60 6.43
C LEU A 149 -33.14 0.30 7.62
N PRO A 150 -32.69 -0.45 8.65
CA PRO A 150 -33.53 -0.88 9.78
C PRO A 150 -33.63 0.22 10.86
N PHE A 151 -34.03 1.41 10.39
CA PHE A 151 -34.15 2.64 11.17
C PHE A 151 -35.49 3.29 10.84
N GLU A 152 -36.04 3.97 11.84
CA GLU A 152 -37.27 4.73 11.68
C GLU A 152 -37.02 5.98 10.81
N ASP A 153 -38.10 6.56 10.31
CA ASP A 153 -38.05 7.84 9.62
C ASP A 153 -37.60 8.93 10.62
N ASP A 154 -36.85 9.94 10.15
CA ASP A 154 -36.39 11.05 10.99
C ASP A 154 -35.64 10.62 12.28
N GLU A 155 -34.83 9.56 12.22
CA GLU A 155 -34.11 9.02 13.38
C GLU A 155 -32.81 9.78 13.70
N PHE A 156 -32.06 10.22 12.68
CA PHE A 156 -30.71 10.77 12.84
C PHE A 156 -30.64 12.28 12.59
N ASP A 157 -29.80 12.98 13.35
CA ASP A 157 -29.53 14.42 13.12
C ASP A 157 -28.38 14.62 12.11
N HIS A 158 -27.47 13.65 12.03
CA HIS A 158 -26.32 13.67 11.13
C HIS A 158 -26.00 12.27 10.60
N ILE A 159 -25.71 12.18 9.30
CA ILE A 159 -25.26 10.94 8.65
C ILE A 159 -23.87 11.17 8.06
N HIS A 160 -22.92 10.33 8.45
CA HIS A 160 -21.59 10.27 7.87
C HIS A 160 -21.51 9.08 6.91
N ILE A 161 -20.92 9.32 5.73
CA ILE A 161 -20.66 8.31 4.71
C ILE A 161 -19.23 8.49 4.21
N GLN A 162 -18.41 7.44 4.24
CA GLN A 162 -17.07 7.50 3.71
C GLN A 162 -16.68 6.22 2.98
N GLY A 163 -16.20 6.38 1.74
CA GLY A 163 -15.55 5.31 0.99
C GLY A 163 -16.46 4.12 0.64
N ILE A 164 -17.78 4.32 0.59
CA ILE A 164 -18.70 3.24 0.22
C ILE A 164 -18.83 3.10 -1.29
N ALA A 165 -18.44 4.12 -2.07
CA ALA A 165 -18.70 4.14 -3.50
C ALA A 165 -18.08 2.96 -4.27
N LEU A 166 -16.96 2.42 -3.76
CA LEU A 166 -16.29 1.26 -4.34
C LEU A 166 -17.03 -0.08 -4.09
N GLY A 167 -18.19 -0.04 -3.44
CA GLY A 167 -19.10 -1.17 -3.24
C GLY A 167 -20.54 -0.91 -3.69
N VAL A 168 -20.86 0.28 -4.21
CA VAL A 168 -22.22 0.67 -4.59
C VAL A 168 -22.34 0.77 -6.11
N PRO A 169 -23.17 -0.08 -6.75
CA PRO A 169 -23.46 0.04 -8.17
C PRO A 169 -24.14 1.37 -8.52
N GLU A 170 -23.88 1.89 -9.72
CA GLU A 170 -24.34 3.21 -10.16
C GLU A 170 -25.88 3.34 -10.13
N ASN A 171 -26.61 2.26 -10.43
CA ASN A 171 -28.07 2.22 -10.39
C ASN A 171 -28.66 2.09 -8.97
N LYS A 172 -27.84 1.99 -7.93
CA LYS A 172 -28.29 1.83 -6.54
C LYS A 172 -28.22 3.13 -5.74
N TRP A 173 -27.53 4.15 -6.23
CA TRP A 173 -27.39 5.44 -5.52
C TRP A 173 -28.72 6.13 -5.23
N GLY A 174 -29.65 6.13 -6.19
CA GLY A 174 -30.95 6.77 -5.98
C GLY A 174 -31.73 6.18 -4.81
N VAL A 175 -31.86 4.84 -4.79
CA VAL A 175 -32.54 4.12 -3.70
C VAL A 175 -31.80 4.31 -2.36
N LEU A 176 -30.47 4.32 -2.39
CA LEU A 176 -29.67 4.54 -1.20
C LEU A 176 -29.89 5.96 -0.63
N PHE A 177 -29.87 6.99 -1.48
CA PHE A 177 -30.09 8.37 -1.05
C PHE A 177 -31.54 8.63 -0.62
N GLU A 178 -32.53 7.95 -1.18
CA GLU A 178 -33.91 7.95 -0.67
C GLU A 178 -33.97 7.41 0.76
N GLU A 179 -33.29 6.30 1.05
CA GLU A 179 -33.24 5.73 2.39
C GLU A 179 -32.43 6.60 3.37
N VAL A 180 -31.34 7.21 2.92
CA VAL A 180 -30.56 8.18 3.72
C VAL A 180 -31.43 9.40 4.05
N SER A 181 -32.14 9.97 3.08
CA SER A 181 -33.07 11.09 3.29
C SER A 181 -34.22 10.70 4.21
N ARG A 182 -34.75 9.47 4.10
CA ARG A 182 -35.83 8.99 4.97
C ARG A 182 -35.43 8.94 6.45
N VAL A 183 -34.25 8.41 6.74
CA VAL A 183 -33.80 8.22 8.14
C VAL A 183 -33.14 9.46 8.74
N LEU A 184 -32.77 10.43 7.91
CA LEU A 184 -32.27 11.73 8.32
C LEU A 184 -33.43 12.63 8.71
N ARG A 185 -33.33 13.32 9.84
CA ARG A 185 -34.33 14.31 10.26
C ARG A 185 -34.43 15.46 9.29
N SER A 186 -35.60 16.08 9.19
CA SER A 186 -35.75 17.38 8.53
C SER A 186 -34.75 18.40 9.08
N GLY A 187 -33.97 19.04 8.19
CA GLY A 187 -32.87 19.94 8.55
C GLY A 187 -31.61 19.25 9.10
N GLY A 188 -31.61 17.92 9.26
CA GLY A 188 -30.43 17.12 9.57
C GLY A 188 -29.41 17.16 8.43
N THR A 189 -28.15 16.85 8.75
CA THR A 189 -27.03 16.94 7.79
C THR A 189 -26.57 15.57 7.31
N VAL A 190 -26.19 15.47 6.04
CA VAL A 190 -25.43 14.33 5.50
C VAL A 190 -24.10 14.84 4.98
N GLU A 191 -23.02 14.17 5.35
CA GLU A 191 -21.70 14.36 4.78
C GLU A 191 -21.19 13.09 4.11
N MET A 192 -20.52 13.24 2.97
CA MET A 192 -20.03 12.14 2.17
C MET A 192 -18.62 12.43 1.68
N ILE A 193 -17.67 11.54 1.98
CA ILE A 193 -16.26 11.64 1.57
C ILE A 193 -15.95 10.46 0.66
N GLU A 194 -15.67 10.73 -0.60
CA GLU A 194 -15.44 9.69 -1.60
C GLU A 194 -14.15 9.92 -2.38
N GLU A 195 -13.59 8.82 -2.86
CA GLU A 195 -12.37 8.81 -3.64
C GLU A 195 -12.54 8.00 -4.93
N ASP A 196 -11.75 8.35 -5.94
CA ASP A 196 -11.76 7.63 -7.20
C ASP A 196 -10.98 6.31 -7.12
N ALA A 197 -11.47 5.29 -7.82
CA ALA A 197 -10.77 4.00 -7.98
C ALA A 197 -9.63 4.13 -9.00
N LEU A 198 -8.53 4.73 -8.60
CA LEU A 198 -7.36 4.91 -9.46
C LEU A 198 -6.44 3.69 -9.44
N PHE A 199 -5.91 3.32 -10.59
CA PHE A 199 -4.77 2.40 -10.70
C PHE A 199 -3.51 3.25 -10.89
N PRO A 200 -2.60 3.34 -9.89
CA PRO A 200 -1.39 4.12 -10.05
C PRO A 200 -0.52 3.51 -11.15
N THR A 201 -0.24 4.29 -12.19
CA THR A 201 0.58 3.85 -13.33
C THR A 201 1.99 4.38 -13.20
N LEU A 202 2.97 3.47 -13.24
CA LEU A 202 4.39 3.82 -13.27
C LEU A 202 4.83 4.02 -14.72
N PRO A 203 5.50 5.14 -15.02
CA PRO A 203 5.95 5.39 -16.38
C PRO A 203 7.04 4.41 -16.81
N LEU A 204 7.06 4.06 -18.10
CA LEU A 204 8.01 3.08 -18.66
C LEU A 204 9.47 3.41 -18.36
N TRP A 205 9.81 4.70 -18.33
CA TRP A 205 11.17 5.13 -18.04
C TRP A 205 11.60 4.80 -16.60
N PHE A 206 10.66 4.76 -15.65
CA PHE A 206 10.92 4.39 -14.26
C PHE A 206 11.10 2.87 -14.15
N THR A 207 10.20 2.12 -14.76
CA THR A 207 10.21 0.66 -14.66
C THR A 207 11.30 0.00 -15.50
N THR A 208 11.68 0.60 -16.63
CA THR A 208 12.81 0.14 -17.47
C THR A 208 14.14 0.32 -16.72
N ALA A 209 14.30 1.41 -15.98
CA ALA A 209 15.48 1.65 -15.15
C ALA A 209 15.65 0.55 -14.08
N LEU A 210 14.55 0.12 -13.44
CA LEU A 210 14.55 -0.98 -12.46
C LEU A 210 14.95 -2.34 -13.03
N ARG A 211 14.85 -2.53 -14.34
CA ARG A 211 14.99 -3.84 -15.00
C ARG A 211 16.16 -3.95 -15.97
N SER A 212 16.85 -2.84 -16.23
CA SER A 212 17.95 -2.85 -17.18
C SER A 212 19.03 -3.81 -16.65
N LYS A 213 19.40 -4.81 -17.44
CA LYS A 213 20.54 -5.67 -17.10
C LYS A 213 21.81 -4.92 -17.49
N PRO A 214 22.94 -5.13 -16.80
CA PRO A 214 24.20 -4.63 -17.30
C PRO A 214 24.38 -5.20 -18.71
N LEU A 215 24.57 -4.31 -19.70
CA LEU A 215 25.14 -4.70 -20.98
C LEU A 215 26.43 -5.41 -20.60
N ARG A 216 26.44 -6.75 -20.71
CA ARG A 216 27.67 -7.52 -20.60
C ARG A 216 28.58 -6.87 -21.63
N ALA A 217 29.58 -6.11 -21.18
CA ALA A 217 30.50 -5.43 -22.06
C ALA A 217 30.88 -6.46 -23.11
N GLN A 218 30.50 -6.21 -24.37
CA GLN A 218 30.89 -7.09 -25.46
C GLN A 218 32.37 -7.22 -25.28
N SER A 219 32.80 -8.42 -24.89
CA SER A 219 34.21 -8.71 -24.68
C SER A 219 34.84 -8.25 -25.97
N ALA A 220 35.75 -7.29 -25.92
CA ALA A 220 36.48 -6.85 -27.10
C ALA A 220 37.23 -8.07 -27.62
N ARG A 221 36.56 -8.87 -28.44
CA ARG A 221 37.15 -9.95 -29.19
C ARG A 221 37.97 -9.22 -30.23
N PHE A 222 39.27 -9.13 -29.98
CA PHE A 222 40.22 -8.90 -31.04
C PHE A 222 39.90 -9.89 -32.15
N SER A 223 39.61 -9.35 -33.33
CA SER A 223 39.36 -10.09 -34.54
C SER A 223 40.60 -10.92 -34.88
N SER A 224 40.53 -12.24 -34.68
CA SER A 224 41.28 -13.17 -35.51
C SER A 224 40.29 -13.82 -36.48
N HIS A 225 40.59 -13.68 -37.76
CA HIS A 225 39.80 -14.15 -38.88
C HIS A 225 39.51 -15.65 -38.77
N THR A 226 38.24 -16.02 -38.71
CA THR A 226 37.70 -17.23 -39.34
C THR A 226 36.18 -17.09 -39.48
N SER A 227 35.73 -17.13 -40.72
CA SER A 227 34.33 -17.05 -41.10
C SER A 227 33.60 -18.34 -40.72
N THR A 228 32.73 -18.27 -39.71
CA THR A 228 31.65 -19.25 -39.51
C THR A 228 30.38 -18.49 -39.15
N THR A 229 29.39 -18.61 -40.03
CA THR A 229 28.06 -18.01 -39.96
C THR A 229 27.33 -18.43 -38.69
N ALA A 230 27.18 -17.49 -37.75
CA ALA A 230 26.24 -17.60 -36.63
C ALA A 230 24.91 -16.93 -37.03
N PRO A 231 23.74 -17.47 -36.62
CA PRO A 231 22.46 -16.88 -36.97
C PRO A 231 22.32 -15.51 -36.30
N SER A 232 22.08 -14.49 -37.11
CA SER A 232 21.72 -13.15 -36.67
C SER A 232 20.31 -13.18 -36.08
N HIS A 233 20.18 -13.42 -34.78
CA HIS A 233 19.02 -12.92 -34.05
C HIS A 233 19.19 -11.42 -33.87
N SER A 234 18.80 -10.68 -34.91
CA SER A 234 18.38 -9.29 -34.75
C SER A 234 17.33 -9.27 -33.63
N PRO A 235 17.34 -8.30 -32.70
CA PRO A 235 16.19 -8.11 -31.84
C PRO A 235 15.01 -7.88 -32.77
N GLU A 236 14.01 -8.77 -32.73
CA GLU A 236 12.77 -8.54 -33.44
C GLU A 236 12.28 -7.15 -33.05
N ILE A 237 12.25 -6.27 -34.04
CA ILE A 237 11.52 -5.02 -33.97
C ILE A 237 10.05 -5.46 -33.95
N MET A 238 9.56 -5.87 -32.79
CA MET A 238 8.13 -5.87 -32.53
C MET A 238 7.66 -4.44 -32.76
N ASP A 239 6.65 -4.32 -33.60
CA ASP A 239 6.06 -3.05 -34.02
C ASP A 239 5.76 -2.17 -32.80
N LEU A 240 6.21 -0.93 -32.80
CA LEU A 240 6.07 -0.02 -31.63
C LEU A 240 4.60 0.15 -31.21
N ASP A 241 3.66 -0.05 -32.15
CA ASP A 241 2.21 0.06 -31.95
C ASP A 241 1.58 -1.13 -31.21
N THR A 242 2.32 -2.23 -31.00
CA THR A 242 1.78 -3.44 -30.33
C THR A 242 2.18 -3.59 -28.87
N ARG A 243 3.05 -2.71 -28.34
CA ARG A 243 3.46 -2.78 -26.94
C ARG A 243 2.40 -2.20 -26.01
N PRO A 244 2.16 -2.84 -24.85
CA PRO A 244 1.34 -2.23 -23.81
C PRO A 244 1.90 -0.85 -23.40
N PRO A 245 1.03 0.11 -23.02
CA PRO A 245 1.43 1.48 -22.70
C PRO A 245 2.38 1.57 -21.50
N HIS A 246 2.33 0.60 -20.60
CA HIS A 246 3.25 0.45 -19.47
C HIS A 246 3.35 -1.01 -19.02
N ASP A 247 4.33 -1.31 -18.17
CA ASP A 247 4.66 -2.67 -17.71
C ASP A 247 3.54 -3.39 -16.93
N HIS A 248 2.53 -2.65 -16.44
CA HIS A 248 1.44 -3.17 -15.61
C HIS A 248 0.06 -3.04 -16.28
N ALA A 249 0.02 -2.80 -17.60
CA ALA A 249 -1.21 -2.49 -18.32
C ALA A 249 -2.27 -3.61 -18.24
N LEU A 250 -1.86 -4.89 -18.14
CA LEU A 250 -2.82 -5.98 -17.91
C LEU A 250 -3.49 -5.86 -16.54
N LEU A 251 -2.73 -5.56 -15.48
CA LEU A 251 -3.29 -5.37 -14.14
C LEU A 251 -4.20 -4.15 -14.08
N GLU A 252 -3.83 -3.05 -14.74
CA GLU A 252 -4.69 -1.87 -14.88
C GLU A 252 -6.01 -2.25 -15.57
N SER A 253 -5.93 -2.94 -16.70
CA SER A 253 -7.11 -3.38 -17.45
C SER A 253 -8.01 -4.30 -16.62
N LEU A 254 -7.44 -5.25 -15.87
CA LEU A 254 -8.18 -6.13 -14.97
C LEU A 254 -8.83 -5.34 -13.83
N HIS A 255 -8.10 -4.41 -13.21
CA HIS A 255 -8.63 -3.53 -12.18
C HIS A 255 -9.81 -2.71 -12.68
N GLN A 256 -9.74 -2.17 -13.90
CA GLN A 256 -10.87 -1.46 -14.52
C GLN A 256 -12.08 -2.38 -14.73
N SER A 257 -11.86 -3.60 -15.26
CA SER A 257 -12.94 -4.57 -15.44
C SER A 257 -13.61 -4.98 -14.14
N VAL A 258 -12.88 -5.03 -13.02
CA VAL A 258 -13.46 -5.34 -11.71
C VAL A 258 -14.64 -4.41 -11.42
N PHE A 259 -14.46 -3.10 -11.56
CA PHE A 259 -15.52 -2.14 -11.25
C PHE A 259 -16.59 -2.07 -12.36
N GLN A 260 -16.18 -2.09 -13.63
CA GLN A 260 -17.11 -2.04 -14.76
C GLN A 260 -18.11 -3.21 -14.76
N ASN A 261 -17.64 -4.44 -14.57
CA ASN A 261 -18.51 -5.63 -14.56
C ASN A 261 -19.40 -5.71 -13.32
N ARG A 262 -19.09 -4.93 -12.28
CA ARG A 262 -19.90 -4.76 -11.07
C ARG A 262 -20.83 -3.55 -11.14
N PHE A 263 -20.86 -2.87 -12.28
CA PHE A 263 -21.60 -1.62 -12.50
C PHE A 263 -21.25 -0.53 -11.47
N ILE A 264 -20.00 -0.53 -10.98
CA ILE A 264 -19.48 0.46 -10.02
C ILE A 264 -18.72 1.52 -10.81
N ASN A 265 -19.06 2.78 -10.55
CA ASN A 265 -18.37 3.91 -11.18
C ASN A 265 -16.99 4.12 -10.54
N MET A 266 -15.93 4.19 -11.35
CA MET A 266 -14.57 4.39 -10.86
C MET A 266 -14.24 5.86 -10.54
N LYS A 267 -15.11 6.80 -10.93
CA LYS A 267 -14.97 8.24 -10.67
C LYS A 267 -16.18 8.79 -9.88
N PRO A 268 -16.46 8.26 -8.68
CA PRO A 268 -17.53 8.78 -7.83
C PRO A 268 -17.40 10.28 -7.57
N SER A 269 -16.18 10.81 -7.53
CA SER A 269 -15.94 12.24 -7.34
C SER A 269 -16.53 13.14 -8.46
N ALA A 270 -16.78 12.58 -9.65
CA ALA A 270 -17.39 13.28 -10.77
C ALA A 270 -18.91 13.08 -10.85
N VAL A 271 -19.40 11.89 -10.50
CA VAL A 271 -20.80 11.52 -10.75
C VAL A 271 -21.70 11.77 -9.54
N LEU A 272 -21.22 11.50 -8.32
CA LEU A 272 -22.01 11.66 -7.10
C LEU A 272 -22.54 13.08 -6.86
N PRO A 273 -21.84 14.17 -7.18
CA PRO A 273 -22.40 15.52 -7.03
C PRO A 273 -23.80 15.69 -7.66
N SER A 274 -24.02 15.10 -8.84
CA SER A 274 -25.29 15.22 -9.57
C SER A 274 -26.40 14.40 -8.89
N TYR A 275 -26.10 13.19 -8.44
CA TYR A 275 -27.07 12.40 -7.67
C TYR A 275 -27.39 13.08 -6.35
N PHE A 276 -26.36 13.51 -5.63
CA PHE A 276 -26.47 14.08 -4.29
C PHE A 276 -27.34 15.36 -4.27
N THR A 277 -27.16 16.25 -5.25
CA THR A 277 -27.98 17.47 -5.40
C THR A 277 -29.45 17.21 -5.74
N THR A 278 -29.78 16.02 -6.24
CA THR A 278 -31.18 15.63 -6.51
C THR A 278 -31.94 15.29 -5.22
N TYR A 279 -31.25 14.76 -4.19
CA TYR A 279 -31.89 14.25 -2.97
C TYR A 279 -31.75 15.18 -1.76
N PHE A 280 -30.71 16.01 -1.72
CA PHE A 280 -30.42 16.88 -0.58
C PHE A 280 -30.48 18.36 -0.95
N ARG A 281 -30.69 19.22 0.05
CA ARG A 281 -30.75 20.69 -0.09
C ARG A 281 -29.53 21.34 0.53
N GLN A 282 -29.39 22.66 0.27
CA GLN A 282 -28.27 23.47 0.75
C GLN A 282 -26.92 22.81 0.48
N VAL A 283 -26.81 22.17 -0.70
CA VAL A 283 -25.70 21.29 -1.00
C VAL A 283 -24.43 22.10 -1.19
N THR A 284 -23.42 21.70 -0.45
CA THR A 284 -22.04 22.15 -0.55
C THR A 284 -21.24 21.09 -1.29
N LEU A 285 -20.72 21.48 -2.45
CA LEU A 285 -19.84 20.63 -3.25
C LEU A 285 -18.41 21.06 -3.00
N GLY A 286 -17.65 20.22 -2.28
CA GLY A 286 -16.22 20.42 -2.12
C GLY A 286 -15.49 20.32 -3.45
N PRO A 287 -14.37 21.04 -3.63
CA PRO A 287 -13.56 20.91 -4.82
C PRO A 287 -12.91 19.52 -4.89
N LEU A 288 -12.51 19.09 -6.09
CA LEU A 288 -11.76 17.85 -6.25
C LEU A 288 -10.32 18.07 -5.78
N LEU A 289 -9.93 17.36 -4.72
CA LEU A 289 -8.58 17.39 -4.19
C LEU A 289 -7.80 16.21 -4.76
N SER A 290 -6.78 16.49 -5.56
CA SER A 290 -5.97 15.48 -6.25
C SER A 290 -4.53 15.51 -5.74
N PHE A 291 -3.95 14.33 -5.54
CA PHE A 291 -2.58 14.17 -5.03
C PHE A 291 -1.73 13.51 -6.11
N PRO A 292 -0.70 14.21 -6.65
CA PRO A 292 0.17 13.66 -7.67
C PRO A 292 1.02 12.51 -7.14
N MET A 293 1.70 11.80 -8.03
CA MET A 293 2.71 10.82 -7.65
C MET A 293 3.82 11.47 -6.80
N PRO A 294 4.33 10.80 -5.75
CA PRO A 294 5.48 11.29 -5.01
C PRO A 294 6.70 11.40 -5.93
N PRO A 295 7.61 12.37 -5.67
CA PRO A 295 8.89 12.43 -6.38
C PRO A 295 9.69 11.15 -6.13
N ILE A 296 10.63 10.87 -7.01
CA ILE A 296 11.56 9.74 -6.83
C ILE A 296 12.42 10.03 -5.59
N ALA A 297 12.35 9.15 -4.59
CA ALA A 297 13.22 9.26 -3.42
C ALA A 297 14.70 9.18 -3.82
N PRO A 298 15.60 9.89 -3.12
CA PRO A 298 17.03 9.70 -3.32
C PRO A 298 17.39 8.24 -3.03
N LEU A 299 18.46 7.70 -3.63
CA LEU A 299 18.90 6.36 -3.29
C LEU A 299 19.50 6.31 -1.88
N GLN A 300 19.44 5.14 -1.23
CA GLN A 300 20.09 4.94 0.05
C GLN A 300 21.60 5.14 -0.09
N PRO A 301 22.27 5.75 0.91
CA PRO A 301 23.73 5.79 0.95
C PRO A 301 24.34 4.39 0.80
N LEU A 302 25.46 4.30 0.08
CA LEU A 302 26.20 3.05 -0.04
C LEU A 302 26.71 2.62 1.34
N PRO A 303 26.75 1.31 1.65
CA PRO A 303 27.40 0.82 2.87
C PRO A 303 28.88 1.28 2.88
N PRO A 304 29.46 1.57 4.06
CA PRO A 304 30.88 1.87 4.14
C PRO A 304 31.70 0.69 3.58
N GLN A 305 32.49 0.93 2.55
CA GLN A 305 33.35 -0.10 1.97
C GLN A 305 34.46 -0.42 2.98
N ILE A 306 34.61 -1.68 3.37
CA ILE A 306 35.79 -2.13 4.11
C ILE A 306 36.97 -2.06 3.13
N ILE A 307 37.75 -0.99 3.21
CA ILE A 307 38.99 -0.86 2.45
C ILE A 307 39.94 -1.95 2.96
N THR A 308 40.05 -3.06 2.23
CA THR A 308 41.16 -4.00 2.42
C THR A 308 42.35 -3.39 1.71
N SER A 309 43.08 -2.52 2.42
CA SER A 309 44.37 -2.02 1.97
C SER A 309 45.36 -3.18 1.92
N TYR A 310 45.46 -3.85 0.78
CA TYR A 310 46.67 -4.59 0.46
C TYR A 310 47.76 -3.56 0.20
N VAL A 311 48.47 -3.17 1.27
CA VAL A 311 49.72 -2.42 1.15
C VAL A 311 50.72 -3.36 0.51
N VAL A 312 50.92 -3.22 -0.79
CA VAL A 312 52.11 -3.76 -1.47
C VAL A 312 53.20 -2.73 -1.24
N GLU A 313 54.05 -2.94 -0.24
CA GLU A 313 55.28 -2.15 -0.11
C GLU A 313 56.23 -2.50 -1.27
N PRO A 314 56.83 -1.50 -1.93
CA PRO A 314 57.78 -1.76 -2.99
C PRO A 314 59.11 -2.23 -2.38
N ASN A 315 59.63 -3.34 -2.92
CA ASN A 315 60.95 -3.86 -2.61
C ASN A 315 62.02 -2.76 -2.74
N SER A 316 62.69 -2.45 -1.63
CA SER A 316 64.01 -1.82 -1.64
C SER A 316 65.00 -2.77 -0.96
N ASP A 317 65.81 -3.41 -1.79
CA ASP A 317 67.01 -4.14 -1.38
C ASP A 317 67.93 -3.22 -0.55
N ASN A 318 68.40 -3.72 0.59
CA ASN A 318 69.69 -3.33 1.16
C ASN A 318 70.23 -4.44 2.07
N HIS A 319 71.42 -4.92 1.72
CA HIS A 319 72.29 -5.75 2.53
C HIS A 319 72.80 -4.97 3.77
N GLU A 320 72.86 -5.60 4.94
CA GLU A 320 74.14 -5.85 5.67
C GLU A 320 73.97 -6.52 7.07
N LEU A 321 75.06 -7.19 7.45
CA LEU A 321 75.37 -8.06 8.60
C LEU A 321 75.09 -7.51 10.01
N GLY A 322 74.76 -8.41 10.96
CA GLY A 322 74.83 -8.10 12.41
C GLY A 322 74.38 -9.22 13.39
N SER A 323 75.26 -10.20 13.60
CA SER A 323 75.44 -11.16 14.72
C SER A 323 74.50 -11.24 15.97
N LYS A 324 74.00 -12.47 16.20
CA LYS A 324 73.96 -13.34 17.42
C LYS A 324 73.33 -12.87 18.75
N SER A 325 72.32 -13.63 19.21
CA SER A 325 72.38 -14.44 20.46
C SER A 325 71.26 -15.50 20.52
N GLN A 326 71.55 -16.63 21.20
CA GLN A 326 70.83 -17.91 21.20
C GLN A 326 69.78 -18.00 22.32
N LEU A 327 68.70 -18.80 22.13
CA LEU A 327 68.42 -20.04 22.88
C LEU A 327 67.05 -20.72 22.55
N SER A 328 67.18 -21.98 22.09
CA SER A 328 66.35 -23.20 22.28
C SER A 328 64.82 -23.27 22.03
N GLU A 329 64.50 -23.90 20.89
CA GLU A 329 63.60 -25.04 20.58
C GLU A 329 62.28 -25.34 21.34
N SER A 330 61.18 -25.44 20.57
CA SER A 330 60.49 -26.73 20.28
C SER A 330 59.57 -26.64 19.02
N LYS A 331 59.53 -27.70 18.20
CA LYS A 331 58.81 -27.91 16.91
C LYS A 331 57.32 -28.29 17.16
N VAL A 332 56.30 -28.19 16.28
CA VAL A 332 56.09 -28.66 14.87
C VAL A 332 54.83 -27.98 14.23
N PRO A 333 54.34 -28.26 12.98
CA PRO A 333 54.29 -27.33 11.84
C PRO A 333 52.89 -26.82 11.42
N ALA A 334 52.86 -25.69 10.69
CA ALA A 334 51.67 -25.14 10.04
C ALA A 334 51.49 -25.71 8.61
N LEU A 335 50.28 -26.21 8.31
CA LEU A 335 49.82 -26.57 6.96
C LEU A 335 49.08 -25.38 6.32
N ARG A 336 49.43 -25.05 5.07
CA ARG A 336 48.71 -24.07 4.23
C ARG A 336 47.28 -24.56 3.93
N PRO A 337 46.25 -23.70 3.92
CA PRO A 337 44.99 -24.01 3.25
C PRO A 337 45.04 -23.64 1.77
N VAL A 338 44.59 -24.59 0.96
CA VAL A 338 44.44 -24.58 -0.49
C VAL A 338 43.15 -23.86 -0.87
N SER A 339 43.16 -23.05 -1.94
CA SER A 339 41.97 -22.42 -2.50
C SER A 339 41.02 -23.47 -3.08
N MET A 340 39.75 -23.44 -2.70
CA MET A 340 38.69 -24.25 -3.31
C MET A 340 37.55 -23.33 -3.76
N SER A 341 37.44 -23.16 -5.07
CA SER A 341 36.24 -22.66 -5.73
C SER A 341 35.15 -23.72 -5.67
N PHE A 342 33.90 -23.34 -5.41
CA PHE A 342 32.75 -24.21 -5.66
C PHE A 342 31.70 -23.49 -6.50
N SER A 343 31.49 -24.05 -7.68
CA SER A 343 30.29 -23.90 -8.49
C SER A 343 29.40 -25.12 -8.20
N SER A 344 28.09 -24.92 -8.09
CA SER A 344 27.15 -26.04 -8.20
C SER A 344 25.83 -25.58 -8.81
N SER A 345 25.61 -26.10 -10.01
CA SER A 345 24.29 -26.25 -10.64
C SER A 345 23.83 -27.68 -10.34
N VAL A 346 22.56 -27.91 -10.01
CA VAL A 346 21.97 -29.25 -10.02
C VAL A 346 20.56 -29.20 -10.60
N SER A 347 20.37 -29.90 -11.71
CA SER A 347 19.09 -30.42 -12.21
C SER A 347 18.99 -31.89 -11.81
N GLY A 348 17.78 -32.38 -11.54
CA GLY A 348 17.53 -33.65 -10.85
C GLY A 348 17.44 -34.90 -11.74
N ILE A 349 17.18 -36.04 -11.07
CA ILE A 349 16.50 -37.25 -11.54
C ILE A 349 16.09 -38.07 -10.29
N ALA A 350 14.91 -38.68 -10.33
CA ALA A 350 14.30 -39.54 -9.31
C ALA A 350 14.66 -41.03 -9.51
N ILE A 351 14.56 -41.84 -8.43
CA ILE A 351 13.87 -43.16 -8.36
C ILE A 351 13.95 -43.73 -6.91
N HIS A 352 12.89 -44.46 -6.55
CA HIS A 352 12.39 -45.02 -5.29
C HIS A 352 13.33 -45.83 -4.35
N GLY A 353 12.97 -45.80 -3.05
CA GLY A 353 13.26 -46.84 -2.05
C GLY A 353 12.86 -46.40 -0.62
N GLU A 354 11.88 -47.06 0.00
CA GLU A 354 11.35 -46.82 1.35
C GLU A 354 12.39 -47.06 2.46
N SER A 355 12.43 -46.17 3.47
CA SER A 355 12.51 -46.53 4.90
C SER A 355 12.43 -45.28 5.78
N ASP A 356 11.56 -45.34 6.79
CA ASP A 356 11.38 -44.39 7.89
C ASP A 356 12.70 -43.92 8.51
N ILE A 357 12.89 -42.60 8.66
CA ILE A 357 13.60 -41.91 9.78
C ILE A 357 13.28 -40.41 9.71
N LYS A 358 12.76 -39.87 10.82
CA LYS A 358 12.48 -38.43 11.03
C LYS A 358 13.79 -37.64 11.19
N PRO A 359 14.01 -36.50 10.49
CA PRO A 359 15.11 -35.61 10.80
C PRO A 359 14.67 -34.43 11.67
N THR A 360 15.39 -34.28 12.79
CA THR A 360 15.38 -33.16 13.73
C THR A 360 15.93 -31.89 13.07
N ARG A 361 15.16 -30.80 13.12
CA ARG A 361 15.55 -29.47 12.62
C ARG A 361 16.52 -28.80 13.60
N ALA A 362 17.74 -28.51 13.12
CA ALA A 362 18.72 -27.71 13.84
C ALA A 362 18.23 -26.26 14.00
N ARG A 363 18.25 -25.76 15.24
CA ARG A 363 18.07 -24.35 15.60
C ARG A 363 19.41 -23.64 15.45
N THR A 364 19.50 -22.63 14.59
CA THR A 364 20.53 -21.60 14.69
C THR A 364 19.98 -20.44 15.51
N ALA A 365 20.70 -20.13 16.59
CA ALA A 365 20.32 -19.18 17.63
C ALA A 365 20.65 -17.74 17.21
N SER A 366 19.69 -16.84 17.39
CA SER A 366 19.88 -15.39 17.34
C SER A 366 20.59 -14.93 18.63
N ALA A 367 21.65 -14.13 18.50
CA ALA A 367 22.35 -13.54 19.64
C ALA A 367 21.54 -12.35 20.23
N PRO A 368 21.56 -12.13 21.56
CA PRO A 368 20.75 -11.12 22.22
C PRO A 368 21.39 -9.72 22.16
N LEU A 369 20.57 -8.71 21.91
CA LEU A 369 20.90 -7.29 22.05
C LEU A 369 21.00 -6.92 23.54
N THR A 370 22.20 -6.58 24.01
CA THR A 370 22.42 -5.97 25.33
C THR A 370 22.50 -4.45 25.20
N PHE A 371 21.51 -3.79 25.78
CA PHE A 371 21.40 -2.34 25.92
C PHE A 371 22.11 -1.94 27.24
N TYR A 372 23.09 -1.05 27.18
CA TYR A 372 23.64 -0.40 28.38
C TYR A 372 23.10 1.03 28.48
N PRO A 373 22.53 1.44 29.62
CA PRO A 373 22.20 2.84 29.86
C PRO A 373 23.43 3.56 30.42
N SER A 374 23.77 4.72 29.87
CA SER A 374 24.63 5.68 30.58
C SER A 374 23.98 7.06 30.56
N ASN A 375 23.89 7.64 31.75
CA ASN A 375 23.20 8.87 32.09
C ASN A 375 23.98 10.12 31.63
N SER A 376 23.23 11.05 31.05
CA SER A 376 23.27 12.53 31.17
C SER A 376 24.62 13.29 31.08
N SER A 377 24.74 14.15 30.05
CA SER A 377 24.81 15.64 30.18
C SER A 377 24.92 16.31 28.78
N PRO A 378 24.56 17.60 28.64
CA PRO A 378 24.17 18.22 27.36
C PRO A 378 25.34 18.95 26.69
N PHE A 379 25.55 18.72 25.39
CA PHE A 379 26.54 19.45 24.57
C PHE A 379 26.14 19.41 23.08
N PRO A 380 26.69 20.28 22.21
CA PRO A 380 26.34 21.68 22.05
C PRO A 380 25.84 21.96 20.61
N GLU A 381 25.24 23.13 20.40
CA GLU A 381 25.06 23.69 19.05
C GLU A 381 26.40 23.66 18.29
N THR A 382 26.44 22.99 17.14
CA THR A 382 27.59 23.01 16.24
C THR A 382 27.16 23.35 14.82
N SER A 383 27.33 24.63 14.53
CA SER A 383 27.81 25.23 13.27
C SER A 383 27.45 24.54 11.94
N HIS A 384 26.61 25.23 11.18
CA HIS A 384 26.49 25.16 9.73
C HIS A 384 27.85 25.15 9.02
N LEU A 385 28.22 24.01 8.42
CA LEU A 385 29.23 23.96 7.36
C LEU A 385 28.51 23.99 6.01
N LYS A 386 28.54 25.17 5.38
CA LYS A 386 28.18 25.35 3.96
C LYS A 386 29.22 24.61 3.11
N ILE A 387 28.82 23.52 2.47
CA ILE A 387 29.52 22.99 1.30
C ILE A 387 28.86 23.64 0.09
N ALA A 388 29.60 24.54 -0.54
CA ALA A 388 29.23 25.13 -1.83
C ALA A 388 29.62 24.17 -2.95
N GLY A 389 28.66 23.82 -3.81
CA GLY A 389 28.89 22.99 -4.99
C GLY A 389 27.64 22.93 -5.88
N SER A 390 27.53 23.92 -6.78
CA SER A 390 26.71 23.96 -8.01
C SER A 390 25.42 23.14 -8.03
N ASP A 391 24.35 23.79 -7.56
CA ASP A 391 22.96 23.35 -7.71
C ASP A 391 22.42 23.72 -9.11
N ASP A 392 22.40 22.77 -10.03
CA ASP A 392 21.41 22.74 -11.11
C ASP A 392 20.21 21.90 -10.63
N TYR A 393 19.50 22.40 -9.61
CA TYR A 393 18.19 21.87 -9.24
C TYR A 393 17.18 22.31 -10.30
N VAL A 394 16.82 21.39 -11.20
CA VAL A 394 15.57 21.47 -11.95
C VAL A 394 14.45 21.52 -10.91
N ALA A 395 13.70 22.63 -10.89
CA ALA A 395 12.68 22.93 -9.90
C ALA A 395 11.69 21.76 -9.72
N SER A 396 11.53 21.29 -8.48
CA SER A 396 10.44 20.37 -8.11
C SER A 396 9.09 21.05 -8.39
N PRO A 397 8.06 20.34 -8.89
CA PRO A 397 6.72 20.90 -9.01
C PRO A 397 6.27 21.39 -7.63
N SER A 398 5.85 22.66 -7.55
CA SER A 398 5.59 23.40 -6.31
C SER A 398 4.33 22.99 -5.56
N HIS A 399 3.59 21.98 -6.02
CA HIS A 399 2.27 21.65 -5.50
C HIS A 399 2.15 20.17 -5.11
N HIS A 400 2.07 19.90 -3.80
CA HIS A 400 1.80 18.58 -3.23
C HIS A 400 0.33 18.14 -3.38
N TYR A 401 -0.49 18.96 -4.01
CA TYR A 401 -1.90 18.73 -4.28
C TYR A 401 -2.37 19.66 -5.41
N THR A 402 -3.41 19.27 -6.14
CA THR A 402 -4.17 20.14 -7.05
C THR A 402 -5.61 20.23 -6.60
N VAL A 403 -6.25 21.37 -6.90
CA VAL A 403 -7.65 21.62 -6.52
C VAL A 403 -8.42 22.05 -7.76
N GLU A 404 -9.41 21.25 -8.16
CA GLU A 404 -10.23 21.52 -9.35
C GLU A 404 -11.68 21.83 -8.97
N ASN A 405 -12.19 22.94 -9.48
CA ASN A 405 -13.59 23.37 -9.34
C ASN A 405 -14.36 22.97 -10.62
N SER A 406 -14.74 21.71 -10.72
CA SER A 406 -15.21 21.11 -12.00
C SER A 406 -16.73 21.02 -12.17
N ILE A 407 -17.55 21.94 -11.61
CA ILE A 407 -19.02 21.83 -11.70
C ILE A 407 -19.64 23.17 -12.12
N THR A 408 -20.53 23.13 -13.14
CA THR A 408 -21.30 24.29 -13.61
C THR A 408 -22.44 24.61 -12.64
N GLU A 409 -22.54 25.88 -12.25
CA GLU A 409 -23.48 26.44 -11.29
C GLU A 409 -24.96 26.15 -11.64
N SER A 410 -25.61 25.30 -10.85
CA SER A 410 -27.07 25.31 -10.71
C SER A 410 -27.41 24.81 -9.30
N GLU A 411 -27.98 25.72 -8.47
CA GLU A 411 -28.45 25.53 -7.08
C GLU A 411 -27.45 25.08 -5.99
N ALA A 412 -26.30 24.50 -6.33
CA ALA A 412 -25.28 24.08 -5.36
C ALA A 412 -24.23 25.18 -5.08
N VAL A 413 -23.82 25.33 -3.82
CA VAL A 413 -22.73 26.24 -3.44
C VAL A 413 -21.41 25.50 -3.58
N ILE A 414 -20.60 25.90 -4.56
CA ILE A 414 -19.20 25.45 -4.66
C ILE A 414 -18.40 26.30 -3.67
N LEU A 415 -17.88 25.68 -2.61
CA LEU A 415 -17.07 26.41 -1.64
C LEU A 415 -15.66 26.66 -2.16
N ALA A 416 -15.11 27.82 -1.83
CA ALA A 416 -13.70 28.06 -1.97
C ALA A 416 -12.92 26.97 -1.20
N PRO A 417 -11.84 26.41 -1.76
CA PRO A 417 -11.07 25.35 -1.11
C PRO A 417 -10.71 25.70 0.33
N ALA A 418 -10.38 26.96 0.62
CA ALA A 418 -10.02 27.43 1.96
C ALA A 418 -11.12 27.25 3.04
N LEU A 419 -12.39 27.13 2.67
CA LEU A 419 -13.50 26.96 3.61
C LEU A 419 -13.71 25.50 4.03
N LEU A 420 -13.42 24.55 3.14
CA LEU A 420 -13.56 23.11 3.40
C LEU A 420 -12.22 22.44 3.71
N PHE A 421 -11.16 22.94 3.10
CA PHE A 421 -9.78 22.51 3.26
C PHE A 421 -8.93 23.74 3.59
N PRO A 422 -8.74 24.05 4.89
CA PRO A 422 -7.86 25.12 5.34
C PRO A 422 -6.51 25.09 4.62
N LYS A 423 -6.22 26.15 3.84
CA LYS A 423 -5.05 26.21 2.95
C LYS A 423 -3.74 25.94 3.69
N ASN A 424 -3.60 26.44 4.91
CA ASN A 424 -2.43 26.22 5.76
C ASN A 424 -2.18 24.74 6.07
N ARG A 425 -3.23 23.91 6.15
CA ARG A 425 -3.10 22.47 6.40
C ARG A 425 -2.76 21.70 5.14
N LEU A 426 -3.34 22.09 4.00
CA LEU A 426 -2.95 21.57 2.69
C LEU A 426 -1.49 21.91 2.36
N ASP A 427 -1.07 23.14 2.60
CA ASP A 427 0.30 23.60 2.33
C ASP A 427 1.34 22.95 3.26
N SER A 428 0.92 22.42 4.42
CA SER A 428 1.80 21.65 5.31
C SER A 428 1.94 20.17 4.93
N LEU A 429 1.18 19.68 3.92
CA LEU A 429 1.43 18.38 3.34
C LEU A 429 2.80 18.38 2.65
N SER A 430 3.51 17.26 2.78
CA SER A 430 4.89 17.13 2.30
C SER A 430 5.01 15.96 1.33
N GLU A 431 6.20 15.77 0.75
CA GLU A 431 6.50 14.57 -0.05
C GLU A 431 6.21 13.26 0.71
N ARG A 432 6.33 13.25 2.04
CA ARG A 432 5.94 12.11 2.88
C ARG A 432 4.45 11.81 2.82
N SER A 433 3.62 12.86 2.76
CA SER A 433 2.18 12.72 2.58
C SER A 433 1.87 12.10 1.23
N LEU A 434 2.53 12.54 0.15
CA LEU A 434 2.40 11.95 -1.19
C LEU A 434 2.77 10.47 -1.23
N ALA A 435 3.85 10.07 -0.54
CA ALA A 435 4.22 8.67 -0.41
C ALA A 435 3.12 7.84 0.28
N MET A 436 2.47 8.41 1.30
CA MET A 436 1.33 7.76 1.98
C MET A 436 0.08 7.67 1.09
N HIS A 437 -0.21 8.69 0.28
CA HIS A 437 -1.31 8.63 -0.70
C HIS A 437 -1.08 7.50 -1.72
N LEU A 438 0.13 7.41 -2.30
CA LEU A 438 0.47 6.32 -3.21
C LEU A 438 0.43 4.95 -2.52
N TYR A 439 0.97 4.84 -1.30
CA TYR A 439 0.91 3.61 -0.52
C TYR A 439 -0.53 3.14 -0.33
N ARG A 440 -1.42 4.06 0.07
CA ARG A 440 -2.84 3.78 0.29
C ARG A 440 -3.49 3.26 -1.00
N THR A 441 -3.37 3.98 -2.11
CA THR A 441 -3.99 3.57 -3.39
C THR A 441 -3.42 2.23 -3.87
N ASN A 442 -2.12 2.02 -3.74
CA ASN A 442 -1.50 0.73 -4.08
C ASN A 442 -2.08 -0.42 -3.24
N GLN A 443 -2.25 -0.24 -1.92
CA GLN A 443 -2.88 -1.28 -1.09
C GLN A 443 -4.32 -1.56 -1.49
N ALA A 444 -5.08 -0.55 -1.94
CA ALA A 444 -6.45 -0.74 -2.43
C ALA A 444 -6.51 -1.56 -3.73
N VAL A 445 -5.58 -1.32 -4.67
CA VAL A 445 -5.44 -2.15 -5.87
C VAL A 445 -5.10 -3.60 -5.50
N LEU A 446 -4.17 -3.81 -4.57
CA LEU A 446 -3.81 -5.16 -4.10
C LEU A 446 -4.96 -5.86 -3.35
N ALA A 447 -5.82 -5.09 -2.66
CA ALA A 447 -7.02 -5.63 -2.04
C ALA A 447 -8.02 -6.19 -3.07
N CYS A 448 -7.96 -5.74 -4.32
CA CYS A 448 -8.77 -6.25 -5.43
C CYS A 448 -8.11 -7.46 -6.14
N GLN A 449 -6.97 -7.98 -5.67
CA GLN A 449 -6.22 -9.04 -6.34
C GLN A 449 -7.09 -10.24 -6.74
N GLU A 450 -7.91 -10.74 -5.82
CA GLU A 450 -8.76 -11.89 -6.09
C GLU A 450 -9.92 -11.55 -7.01
N ALA A 451 -10.44 -10.32 -6.98
CA ALA A 451 -11.42 -9.86 -7.96
C ALA A 451 -10.80 -9.77 -9.37
N MET A 452 -9.58 -9.24 -9.50
CA MET A 452 -8.83 -9.20 -10.77
C MET A 452 -8.53 -10.59 -11.30
N TRP A 453 -8.26 -11.57 -10.41
CA TRP A 453 -8.08 -12.96 -10.81
C TRP A 453 -9.36 -13.56 -11.41
N GLU A 454 -10.54 -13.26 -10.85
CA GLU A 454 -11.81 -13.69 -11.45
C GLU A 454 -12.03 -13.08 -12.84
N GLU A 455 -11.72 -11.79 -13.02
CA GLU A 455 -11.78 -11.13 -14.34
C GLU A 455 -10.82 -11.78 -15.34
N LEU A 456 -9.62 -12.14 -14.90
CA LEU A 456 -8.63 -12.79 -15.75
C LEU A 456 -9.07 -14.20 -16.17
N LYS A 457 -9.64 -14.98 -15.24
CA LYS A 457 -10.21 -16.30 -15.56
C LYS A 457 -11.32 -16.19 -16.60
N ASP A 458 -12.19 -15.19 -16.49
CA ASP A 458 -13.23 -14.95 -17.48
C ASP A 458 -12.62 -14.63 -18.86
N ARG A 459 -11.62 -13.74 -18.93
CA ARG A 459 -10.95 -13.42 -20.19
C ARG A 459 -10.21 -14.60 -20.80
N ILE A 460 -9.51 -15.41 -19.99
CA ILE A 460 -8.84 -16.64 -20.47
C ILE A 460 -9.85 -17.59 -21.13
N ARG A 461 -11.05 -17.73 -20.54
CA ARG A 461 -12.08 -18.64 -21.02
C ARG A 461 -12.84 -18.10 -22.23
N ASN A 462 -13.18 -16.81 -22.22
CA ASN A 462 -14.19 -16.25 -23.12
C ASN A 462 -13.65 -15.19 -24.09
N ARG A 463 -12.48 -14.59 -23.82
CA ARG A 463 -11.96 -13.39 -24.52
C ARG A 463 -10.43 -13.43 -24.64
N LYS A 464 -9.87 -14.55 -25.10
CA LYS A 464 -8.42 -14.81 -25.09
C LYS A 464 -7.65 -13.82 -25.98
N GLU A 465 -8.27 -13.38 -27.06
CA GLU A 465 -7.75 -12.37 -27.98
C GLU A 465 -7.40 -11.04 -27.29
N GLU A 466 -8.12 -10.65 -26.22
CA GLU A 466 -7.81 -9.44 -25.43
C GLU A 466 -6.48 -9.57 -24.66
N LEU A 467 -6.01 -10.80 -24.44
CA LEU A 467 -4.81 -11.08 -23.66
C LEU A 467 -3.53 -11.12 -24.51
N ILE A 468 -3.65 -11.27 -25.83
CA ILE A 468 -2.52 -11.36 -26.77
C ILE A 468 -1.53 -10.19 -26.63
N PRO A 469 -1.97 -8.91 -26.57
CA PRO A 469 -1.03 -7.77 -26.45
C PRO A 469 -0.19 -7.80 -25.18
N PHE A 470 -0.61 -8.55 -24.16
CA PHE A 470 0.07 -8.65 -22.87
C PHE A 470 0.97 -9.88 -22.76
N GLY A 471 1.21 -10.62 -23.85
CA GLY A 471 2.05 -11.83 -23.85
C GLY A 471 1.36 -13.03 -23.19
N TRP A 472 0.06 -13.18 -23.41
CA TRP A 472 -0.77 -14.30 -22.97
C TRP A 472 -1.33 -15.10 -24.17
N ASP A 473 -0.59 -15.07 -25.27
CA ASP A 473 -0.84 -15.71 -26.57
C ASP A 473 -0.33 -17.16 -26.64
N ASP A 474 0.88 -17.42 -26.12
CA ASP A 474 1.59 -18.71 -26.23
C ASP A 474 0.99 -19.88 -25.41
N ASP A 475 -0.04 -19.59 -24.62
CA ASP A 475 -0.54 -20.48 -23.59
C ASP A 475 -1.68 -21.35 -24.13
N VAL A 476 -1.37 -22.26 -25.06
CA VAL A 476 -2.28 -23.33 -25.50
C VAL A 476 -2.40 -24.31 -24.32
N GLU A 477 -3.44 -24.10 -23.50
CA GLU A 477 -3.77 -24.94 -22.34
C GLU A 477 -2.84 -24.83 -21.12
N LEU A 478 -2.49 -23.62 -20.66
CA LEU A 478 -2.01 -23.53 -19.27
C LEU A 478 -3.12 -24.02 -18.33
N GLU A 479 -2.81 -25.04 -17.52
CA GLU A 479 -3.66 -25.44 -16.40
C GLU A 479 -3.92 -24.20 -15.51
N GLU A 480 -5.09 -24.13 -14.86
CA GLU A 480 -5.48 -22.99 -13.99
C GLU A 480 -4.36 -22.62 -12.99
N LEU A 481 -3.64 -23.62 -12.48
CA LEU A 481 -2.51 -23.45 -11.58
C LEU A 481 -1.33 -22.68 -12.21
N GLN A 482 -1.03 -22.90 -13.48
CA GLN A 482 0.06 -22.21 -14.18
C GLN A 482 -0.33 -20.76 -14.49
N SER A 483 -1.57 -20.54 -14.93
CA SER A 483 -2.13 -19.20 -15.11
C SER A 483 -2.13 -18.41 -13.80
N ARG A 484 -2.46 -19.05 -12.67
CA ARG A 484 -2.42 -18.42 -11.34
C ARG A 484 -1.01 -17.99 -10.96
N LYS A 485 -0.01 -18.85 -11.15
CA LYS A 485 1.41 -18.51 -10.89
C LYS A 485 1.89 -17.36 -11.76
N LYS A 486 1.46 -17.30 -13.02
CA LYS A 486 1.78 -16.19 -13.94
C LYS A 486 1.16 -14.88 -13.43
N PHE A 487 -0.10 -14.90 -12.99
CA PHE A 487 -0.77 -13.76 -12.38
C PHE A 487 -0.10 -13.30 -11.08
N GLU A 488 0.26 -14.22 -10.19
CA GLU A 488 0.96 -13.89 -8.93
C GLU A 488 2.29 -13.18 -9.18
N ARG A 489 3.06 -13.60 -10.20
CA ARG A 489 4.29 -12.89 -10.59
C ARG A 489 4.03 -11.47 -11.09
N LEU A 490 2.90 -11.22 -11.75
CA LEU A 490 2.51 -9.86 -12.15
C LEU A 490 2.23 -8.99 -10.92
N ILE A 491 1.50 -9.52 -9.94
CA ILE A 491 1.20 -8.84 -8.68
C ILE A 491 2.47 -8.58 -7.86
N GLU A 492 3.37 -9.56 -7.76
CA GLU A 492 4.66 -9.42 -7.08
C GLU A 492 5.52 -8.34 -7.72
N ARG A 493 5.60 -8.33 -9.06
CA ARG A 493 6.33 -7.32 -9.82
C ARG A 493 5.75 -5.93 -9.59
N TYR A 494 4.43 -5.77 -9.72
CA TYR A 494 3.72 -4.52 -9.43
C TYR A 494 3.97 -4.05 -7.99
N THR A 495 3.88 -4.96 -7.02
CA THR A 495 4.13 -4.66 -5.61
C THR A 495 5.55 -4.15 -5.40
N SER A 496 6.55 -4.80 -5.99
CA SER A 496 7.96 -4.41 -5.88
C SER A 496 8.23 -3.06 -6.53
N ASP A 497 7.69 -2.82 -7.73
CA ASP A 497 7.87 -1.55 -8.45
C ASP A 497 7.20 -0.39 -7.69
N MET A 498 6.00 -0.61 -7.13
CA MET A 498 5.31 0.37 -6.29
C MET A 498 6.03 0.63 -4.97
N GLN A 499 6.58 -0.38 -4.31
CA GLN A 499 7.38 -0.20 -3.10
C GLN A 499 8.62 0.66 -3.37
N ALA A 500 9.28 0.45 -4.52
CA ALA A 500 10.39 1.29 -4.96
C ALA A 500 9.96 2.74 -5.18
N ARG A 501 8.76 2.97 -5.74
CA ARG A 501 8.23 4.33 -5.96
C ARG A 501 7.78 5.01 -4.67
N VAL A 502 7.12 4.30 -3.77
CA VAL A 502 6.66 4.84 -2.47
C VAL A 502 7.86 5.20 -1.59
N ALA A 503 8.89 4.35 -1.56
CA ALA A 503 10.15 4.58 -0.85
C ALA A 503 9.98 5.04 0.62
N LEU A 504 9.12 4.36 1.40
CA LEU A 504 8.82 4.72 2.80
C LEU A 504 10.08 4.86 3.67
N TRP A 505 11.14 4.11 3.38
CA TRP A 505 12.42 4.20 4.09
C TRP A 505 12.98 5.63 4.09
N HIS A 506 12.79 6.39 3.01
CA HIS A 506 13.29 7.75 2.89
C HIS A 506 12.54 8.66 3.86
N SER A 507 11.21 8.53 3.87
CA SER A 507 10.34 9.22 4.83
C SER A 507 10.74 8.91 6.28
N LEU A 508 10.98 7.64 6.62
CA LEU A 508 11.43 7.23 7.96
C LEU A 508 12.80 7.84 8.34
N ASN A 509 13.77 7.78 7.42
CA ASN A 509 15.11 8.36 7.65
C ASN A 509 15.05 9.87 7.90
N THR A 510 14.21 10.61 7.16
CA THR A 510 14.00 12.05 7.41
C THR A 510 13.37 12.35 8.77
N MET A 511 12.70 11.37 9.40
CA MET A 511 12.16 11.48 10.77
C MET A 511 13.15 11.05 11.85
N GLY A 512 14.41 10.76 11.49
CA GLY A 512 15.45 10.34 12.42
C GLY A 512 15.48 8.84 12.73
N TRP A 513 14.75 8.01 11.98
CA TRP A 513 14.91 6.57 12.07
C TRP A 513 16.21 6.15 11.37
N PRO A 514 17.12 5.42 12.03
CA PRO A 514 18.35 4.99 11.39
C PRO A 514 18.04 4.06 10.23
N LEU A 515 18.79 4.19 9.14
CA LEU A 515 18.76 3.21 8.06
C LEU A 515 19.15 1.84 8.61
N PRO A 516 18.45 0.76 8.22
CA PRO A 516 18.88 -0.59 8.53
C PRO A 516 20.32 -0.80 8.06
N MET A 517 21.14 -1.49 8.86
CA MET A 517 22.49 -1.86 8.42
C MET A 517 22.38 -2.69 7.15
N ARG A 518 22.95 -2.17 6.06
CA ARG A 518 23.03 -2.87 4.78
C ARG A 518 24.21 -3.85 4.83
N GLU A 519 24.01 -5.05 4.32
CA GLU A 519 25.12 -5.95 4.04
C GLU A 519 26.08 -5.29 3.03
N PRO A 520 27.40 -5.51 3.15
CA PRO A 520 28.36 -4.95 2.20
C PRO A 520 28.06 -5.51 0.80
N LEU A 521 27.74 -4.61 -0.11
CA LEU A 521 27.47 -4.93 -1.52
C LEU A 521 28.77 -5.37 -2.21
N SER A 522 28.66 -6.38 -3.08
CA SER A 522 29.71 -6.72 -4.02
C SER A 522 29.97 -5.58 -5.00
N LYS A 523 31.15 -5.56 -5.62
CA LYS A 523 31.49 -4.57 -6.66
C LYS A 523 30.47 -4.57 -7.82
N ALA A 524 29.90 -5.72 -8.15
CA ALA A 524 28.89 -5.84 -9.20
C ALA A 524 27.55 -5.20 -8.78
N GLU A 525 27.12 -5.42 -7.54
CA GLU A 525 25.89 -4.81 -6.99
C GLU A 525 26.03 -3.29 -6.84
N LEU A 526 27.20 -2.80 -6.44
CA LEU A 526 27.48 -1.36 -6.39
C LEU A 526 27.38 -0.68 -7.76
N ILE A 527 27.97 -1.30 -8.78
CA ILE A 527 27.89 -0.80 -10.17
C ILE A 527 26.44 -0.82 -10.65
N GLU A 528 25.68 -1.86 -10.30
CA GLU A 528 24.28 -1.96 -10.70
C GLU A 528 23.39 -0.91 -10.02
N GLU A 529 23.57 -0.65 -8.71
CA GLU A 529 22.86 0.42 -8.02
C GLU A 529 23.17 1.80 -8.62
N GLU A 530 24.44 2.08 -8.92
CA GLU A 530 24.84 3.33 -9.56
C GLU A 530 24.29 3.46 -10.98
N ARG A 531 24.22 2.36 -11.73
CA ARG A 531 23.63 2.35 -13.07
C ARG A 531 22.12 2.60 -13.04
N VAL A 532 21.40 1.96 -12.11
CA VAL A 532 19.95 2.22 -11.88
C VAL A 532 19.75 3.68 -11.48
N ARG A 533 20.63 4.24 -10.63
CA ARG A 533 20.63 5.66 -10.24
C ARG A 533 20.69 6.59 -11.44
N GLU A 534 21.70 6.41 -12.29
CA GLU A 534 21.91 7.25 -13.45
C GLU A 534 20.77 7.12 -14.45
N SER A 535 20.31 5.89 -14.69
CA SER A 535 19.18 5.62 -15.58
C SER A 535 17.89 6.29 -15.08
N MET A 536 17.60 6.27 -13.78
CA MET A 536 16.41 6.93 -13.21
C MET A 536 16.52 8.47 -13.28
N MET A 537 17.69 9.02 -12.99
CA MET A 537 17.91 10.48 -13.03
C MET A 537 17.87 11.01 -14.45
N GLU A 538 18.46 10.29 -15.42
CA GLU A 538 18.42 10.65 -16.83
C GLU A 538 17.00 10.51 -17.39
N ALA A 539 16.28 9.45 -17.02
CA ALA A 539 14.89 9.27 -17.38
C ALA A 539 13.99 10.40 -16.84
N ARG A 540 14.18 10.81 -15.58
CA ARG A 540 13.45 11.92 -14.96
C ARG A 540 13.65 13.23 -15.73
N LYS A 541 14.87 13.51 -16.21
CA LYS A 541 15.14 14.71 -17.04
C LYS A 541 14.36 14.73 -18.35
N ARG A 542 13.89 13.57 -18.83
CA ARG A 542 13.13 13.42 -20.07
C ARG A 542 11.62 13.29 -19.84
N SER A 543 11.17 13.19 -18.58
CA SER A 543 9.74 13.11 -18.25
C SER A 543 9.02 14.43 -18.54
N THR A 544 7.77 14.35 -19.01
CA THR A 544 6.92 15.53 -19.22
C THR A 544 6.33 16.01 -17.90
N LEU A 545 5.96 17.29 -17.82
CA LEU A 545 5.24 17.82 -16.65
C LEU A 545 3.91 17.09 -16.42
N GLU A 546 3.20 16.72 -17.50
CA GLU A 546 1.95 15.96 -17.44
C GLU A 546 2.12 14.59 -16.77
N GLU A 547 3.22 13.87 -17.03
CA GLU A 547 3.50 12.58 -16.37
C GLU A 547 3.76 12.71 -14.87
N LEU A 548 4.25 13.87 -14.42
CA LEU A 548 4.53 14.16 -13.01
C LEU A 548 3.28 14.58 -12.23
N GLU A 549 2.27 15.09 -12.93
CA GLU A 549 1.03 15.60 -12.34
C GLU A 549 -0.10 14.55 -12.28
N ILE A 550 0.12 13.35 -12.84
CA ILE A 550 -0.87 12.26 -12.78
C ILE A 550 -1.22 11.97 -11.31
N PRO A 551 -2.51 12.10 -10.92
CA PRO A 551 -2.92 11.87 -9.55
C PRO A 551 -2.82 10.38 -9.22
N CYS A 552 -2.22 10.07 -8.07
CA CYS A 552 -2.26 8.74 -7.46
C CYS A 552 -3.48 8.58 -6.54
N ARG A 553 -4.15 9.68 -6.18
CA ARG A 553 -5.35 9.70 -5.35
C ARG A 553 -6.14 10.97 -5.61
N SER A 554 -7.47 10.87 -5.65
CA SER A 554 -8.37 12.01 -5.78
C SER A 554 -9.54 11.84 -4.82
N ILE A 555 -9.90 12.89 -4.09
CA ILE A 555 -10.90 12.89 -3.02
C ILE A 555 -11.85 14.07 -3.20
N ARG A 556 -13.14 13.86 -2.97
CA ARG A 556 -14.14 14.92 -2.89
C ARG A 556 -15.01 14.75 -1.65
N VAL A 557 -15.39 15.87 -1.06
CA VAL A 557 -16.34 15.95 0.06
C VAL A 557 -17.63 16.60 -0.42
N LEU A 558 -18.77 16.02 -0.06
CA LEU A 558 -20.12 16.51 -0.33
C LEU A 558 -20.85 16.68 0.98
N ILE A 559 -21.57 17.78 1.16
CA ILE A 559 -22.39 18.04 2.35
C ILE A 559 -23.75 18.53 1.90
N GLY A 560 -24.82 18.05 2.52
CA GLY A 560 -26.18 18.48 2.23
C GLY A 560 -27.07 18.38 3.46
N SER A 561 -28.24 19.01 3.41
CA SER A 561 -29.26 18.93 4.44
C SER A 561 -30.53 18.26 3.92
N ASN A 562 -31.27 17.61 4.83
CA ASN A 562 -32.57 17.05 4.49
C ASN A 562 -33.65 18.13 4.41
N LEU A 563 -34.72 17.82 3.67
CA LEU A 563 -35.86 18.71 3.43
C LEU A 563 -36.71 19.03 4.65
#